data_AF-A0ABD3DX62-F1
#
_entry.id   AF-A0ABD3DX62-F1
#
_cell.length_a   1.000
_cell.length_b   1.000
_cell.length_c   1.000
_cell.angle_alpha   90.00
_cell.angle_beta   90.00
_cell.angle_gamma   90.00
#
_symmetry.space_group_name_H-M   'P 1'
#
loop_
_entity.id
_entity.type
_entity.pdbx_description
1 polymer ?
#
loop_
_entity_poly.entity_id
_entity_poly.type
_entity_poly.pdbx_seq_one_letter_code
_entity_poly.pdbx_strand_id
1 'polypeptide(L)'
;MTSGVAFKIPLTFDEAWPILQEEAVNKLIDCLETGGQPRNLGFTPNDYMRLYTFLTQSTRAVYSVCTSINPLEVRKMYDQYKKTFEDYISSKVLPSLRGKGEVNLLTELLRSWRNYKAMKCWLSRFFYYLSIYYIPSRGLPSLEETSNSAFYNLVFDEIKDHVNDAIISMINKEREGEQIDRVFLKEILDIYEEIGKDSSKYYGEDIEKAIIEATGTFYSGKALNWISNLSYVDYMLKVEECSQQEKNRISDYLKGLRSKERVFEAVQHELLNVQASKLEELKLLHGAVA
;
A
#
# COMPACT_ATOMS: atom_id res chain seq x y z
N MET A 1 -1.50 -44.75 -11.23
CA MET A 1 -2.94 -45.04 -11.18
C MET A 1 -3.59 -44.04 -10.23
N THR A 2 -3.96 -42.87 -10.73
CA THR A 2 -4.68 -41.86 -9.96
C THR A 2 -6.15 -42.25 -9.99
N SER A 3 -6.66 -42.76 -8.87
CA SER A 3 -8.09 -42.98 -8.69
C SER A 3 -8.81 -41.63 -8.79
N GLY A 4 -9.39 -41.36 -9.95
CA GLY A 4 -10.33 -40.26 -10.12
C GLY A 4 -11.54 -40.53 -9.23
N VAL A 5 -11.59 -39.86 -8.08
CA VAL A 5 -12.78 -39.86 -7.24
C VAL A 5 -13.85 -39.14 -8.04
N ALA A 6 -14.85 -39.90 -8.53
CA ALA A 6 -16.04 -39.33 -9.13
C ALA A 6 -16.83 -38.64 -8.01
N PHE A 7 -16.75 -37.31 -7.96
CA PHE A 7 -17.50 -36.52 -6.99
C PHE A 7 -19.01 -36.65 -7.27
N LYS A 8 -19.79 -36.83 -6.21
CA LYS A 8 -21.24 -36.76 -6.27
C LYS A 8 -21.63 -35.28 -6.47
N ILE A 9 -22.17 -34.96 -7.62
CA ILE A 9 -22.66 -33.61 -7.96
C ILE A 9 -24.19 -33.65 -7.81
N PRO A 10 -24.83 -32.70 -7.09
CA PRO A 10 -24.31 -31.44 -6.55
C PRO A 10 -23.51 -31.55 -5.22
N LEU A 11 -22.50 -30.68 -5.05
CA LEU A 11 -21.73 -30.49 -3.81
C LEU A 11 -22.24 -29.26 -3.04
N THR A 12 -22.33 -29.38 -1.71
CA THR A 12 -22.60 -28.28 -0.78
C THR A 12 -21.34 -27.44 -0.52
N PHE A 13 -21.47 -26.24 0.05
CA PHE A 13 -20.33 -25.42 0.50
C PHE A 13 -19.42 -26.21 1.44
N ASP A 14 -20.00 -26.96 2.37
CA ASP A 14 -19.24 -27.71 3.39
C ASP A 14 -18.43 -28.86 2.78
N GLU A 15 -18.85 -29.39 1.62
CA GLU A 15 -18.09 -30.37 0.85
C GLU A 15 -17.07 -29.73 -0.11
N ALA A 16 -17.39 -28.55 -0.65
CA ALA A 16 -16.58 -27.88 -1.66
C ALA A 16 -15.45 -27.02 -1.08
N TRP A 17 -15.72 -26.30 0.00
CA TRP A 17 -14.77 -25.35 0.59
C TRP A 17 -13.46 -26.00 1.03
N PRO A 18 -13.43 -27.16 1.72
CA PRO A 18 -12.17 -27.78 2.13
C PRO A 18 -11.23 -28.09 0.96
N ILE A 19 -11.79 -28.51 -0.18
CA ILE A 19 -11.02 -28.81 -1.40
C ILE A 19 -10.46 -27.52 -2.00
N LEU A 20 -11.27 -26.46 -2.07
CA LEU A 20 -10.84 -25.16 -2.58
C LEU A 20 -9.80 -24.50 -1.66
N GLN A 21 -10.00 -24.64 -0.36
CA GLN A 21 -9.07 -24.14 0.64
C GLN A 21 -7.71 -24.82 0.46
N GLU A 22 -7.67 -26.15 0.37
CA GLU A 22 -6.40 -26.87 0.26
C GLU A 22 -5.74 -26.70 -1.11
N GLU A 23 -6.48 -26.97 -2.19
CA GLU A 23 -5.90 -27.06 -3.53
C GLU A 23 -5.71 -25.71 -4.23
N ALA A 24 -6.39 -24.65 -3.77
CA ALA A 24 -6.27 -23.31 -4.32
C ALA A 24 -5.69 -22.32 -3.32
N VAL A 25 -6.36 -22.09 -2.18
CA VAL A 25 -5.99 -21.02 -1.24
C VAL A 25 -4.68 -21.30 -0.53
N ASN A 26 -4.54 -22.45 0.14
CA ASN A 26 -3.35 -22.84 0.88
C ASN A 26 -2.16 -22.99 -0.06
N LYS A 27 -2.35 -23.70 -1.18
CA LYS A 27 -1.32 -23.81 -2.23
C LYS A 27 -0.83 -22.44 -2.71
N LEU A 28 -1.74 -21.49 -2.94
CA LEU A 28 -1.40 -20.13 -3.34
C LEU A 28 -0.60 -19.40 -2.26
N ILE A 29 -1.07 -19.44 -1.01
CA ILE A 29 -0.39 -18.81 0.13
C ILE A 29 1.01 -19.41 0.32
N ASP A 30 1.13 -20.74 0.34
CA ASP A 30 2.42 -21.42 0.52
C ASP A 30 3.40 -21.03 -0.59
N CYS A 31 2.96 -21.02 -1.85
CA CYS A 31 3.82 -20.58 -2.95
C CYS A 31 4.29 -19.13 -2.80
N LEU A 32 3.43 -18.22 -2.34
CA LEU A 32 3.79 -16.82 -2.12
C LEU A 32 4.76 -16.65 -0.95
N GLU A 33 4.59 -17.43 0.12
CA GLU A 33 5.45 -17.37 1.31
C GLU A 33 6.81 -18.04 1.09
N THR A 34 6.91 -19.07 0.24
CA THR A 34 8.19 -19.74 -0.09
C THR A 34 9.00 -19.01 -1.17
N GLY A 35 8.62 -17.78 -1.55
CA GLY A 35 9.34 -16.98 -2.56
C GLY A 35 9.05 -17.39 -4.00
N GLY A 36 7.92 -18.06 -4.26
CA GLY A 36 7.47 -18.36 -5.61
C GLY A 36 7.22 -17.09 -6.42
N GLN A 37 7.58 -17.11 -7.70
CA GLN A 37 7.30 -15.98 -8.60
C GLN A 37 5.79 -15.77 -8.68
N PRO A 38 5.26 -14.56 -8.41
CA PRO A 38 3.82 -14.30 -8.39
C PRO A 38 3.10 -14.53 -9.74
N ARG A 39 3.86 -14.60 -10.84
CA ARG A 39 3.34 -14.93 -12.19
C ARG A 39 3.36 -16.43 -12.50
N ASN A 40 4.13 -17.24 -11.77
CA ASN A 40 4.30 -18.66 -12.03
C ASN A 40 4.14 -19.45 -10.72
N LEU A 41 2.93 -19.38 -10.16
CA LEU A 41 2.53 -20.06 -8.93
C LEU A 41 2.22 -21.55 -9.15
N GLY A 42 2.66 -22.14 -10.27
CA GLY A 42 2.46 -23.57 -10.55
C GLY A 42 1.00 -23.98 -10.76
N PHE A 43 0.11 -23.04 -11.12
CA PHE A 43 -1.23 -23.36 -11.60
C PHE A 43 -1.19 -23.52 -13.12
N THR A 44 -1.44 -24.73 -13.59
CA THR A 44 -1.64 -24.99 -15.02
C THR A 44 -3.02 -24.50 -15.47
N PRO A 45 -3.24 -24.25 -16.78
CA PRO A 45 -4.58 -24.00 -17.30
C PRO A 45 -5.59 -25.11 -16.91
N ASN A 46 -5.13 -26.36 -16.77
CA ASN A 46 -5.96 -27.46 -16.30
C ASN A 46 -6.34 -27.33 -14.82
N ASP A 47 -5.41 -26.90 -13.96
CA ASP A 47 -5.71 -26.64 -12.55
C ASP A 47 -6.72 -25.51 -12.41
N TYR A 48 -6.53 -24.43 -13.17
CA TYR A 48 -7.49 -23.32 -13.23
C TYR A 48 -8.85 -23.79 -13.71
N MET A 49 -8.91 -24.50 -14.84
CA MET A 49 -10.18 -25.03 -15.37
C MET A 49 -10.84 -25.97 -14.38
N ARG A 50 -10.10 -26.83 -13.67
CA ARG A 50 -10.65 -27.73 -12.65
C ARG A 50 -11.20 -26.97 -11.47
N LEU A 51 -10.45 -26.02 -10.90
CA LEU A 51 -10.87 -25.22 -9.74
C LEU A 51 -12.03 -24.28 -10.09
N TYR A 52 -11.99 -23.62 -11.25
CA TYR A 52 -13.08 -22.81 -11.76
C TYR A 52 -14.32 -23.66 -12.05
N THR A 53 -14.15 -24.84 -12.66
CA THR A 53 -15.26 -25.79 -12.87
C THR A 53 -15.81 -26.28 -11.53
N PHE A 54 -14.98 -26.51 -10.52
CA PHE A 54 -15.39 -26.96 -9.20
C PHE A 54 -16.12 -25.86 -8.41
N LEU A 55 -15.63 -24.61 -8.46
CA LEU A 55 -16.32 -23.43 -7.93
C LEU A 55 -17.65 -23.22 -8.65
N THR A 56 -17.63 -23.26 -9.98
CA THR A 56 -18.87 -23.14 -10.75
C THR A 56 -19.78 -24.34 -10.58
N GLN A 57 -19.31 -25.55 -10.24
CA GLN A 57 -20.17 -26.72 -10.01
C GLN A 57 -20.72 -26.79 -8.59
N SER A 58 -19.94 -26.42 -7.58
CA SER A 58 -20.45 -26.17 -6.22
C SER A 58 -21.44 -25.00 -6.20
N THR A 59 -21.27 -24.02 -7.10
CA THR A 59 -22.28 -22.97 -7.35
C THR A 59 -23.26 -23.28 -8.50
N ARG A 60 -23.16 -24.41 -9.23
CA ARG A 60 -24.13 -24.89 -10.27
C ARG A 60 -24.94 -26.09 -9.81
N ALA A 61 -24.59 -26.71 -8.70
CA ALA A 61 -25.53 -27.38 -7.80
C ALA A 61 -26.78 -26.53 -7.53
N VAL A 62 -26.59 -25.23 -7.64
CA VAL A 62 -27.56 -24.16 -7.50
C VAL A 62 -28.18 -23.72 -8.85
N TYR A 63 -27.69 -24.20 -10.00
CA TYR A 63 -28.18 -23.85 -11.35
C TYR A 63 -28.86 -25.02 -12.08
N SER A 64 -28.59 -26.27 -11.70
CA SER A 64 -29.07 -27.48 -12.39
C SER A 64 -30.47 -27.96 -11.98
N VAL A 65 -31.29 -27.09 -11.39
CA VAL A 65 -32.75 -27.15 -11.49
C VAL A 65 -33.18 -25.69 -11.60
N CYS A 66 -33.81 -25.32 -12.70
CA CYS A 66 -34.10 -23.95 -13.11
C CYS A 66 -34.43 -22.96 -11.95
N THR A 67 -33.84 -21.75 -12.04
CA THR A 67 -34.36 -20.47 -11.49
C THR A 67 -34.22 -20.08 -10.01
N SER A 68 -33.33 -20.67 -9.19
CA SER A 68 -33.01 -20.01 -7.89
C SER A 68 -31.58 -20.23 -7.41
N ILE A 69 -30.80 -19.15 -7.32
CA ILE A 69 -29.55 -19.15 -6.58
C ILE A 69 -29.86 -19.58 -5.14
N ASN A 70 -29.27 -20.64 -4.57
CA ASN A 70 -29.35 -20.91 -3.14
C ASN A 70 -28.61 -19.75 -2.45
N PRO A 71 -29.33 -18.78 -1.88
CA PRO A 71 -28.72 -17.54 -1.44
C PRO A 71 -27.76 -17.75 -0.28
N LEU A 72 -27.97 -18.83 0.48
CA LEU A 72 -27.17 -19.16 1.66
C LEU A 72 -25.78 -19.65 1.28
N GLU A 73 -25.68 -20.57 0.32
CA GLU A 73 -24.40 -21.20 -0.06
C GLU A 73 -23.49 -20.22 -0.81
N VAL A 74 -24.06 -19.39 -1.69
CA VAL A 74 -23.28 -18.36 -2.42
C VAL A 74 -22.86 -17.22 -1.49
N ARG A 75 -23.69 -16.91 -0.49
CA ARG A 75 -23.30 -15.98 0.59
C ARG A 75 -22.11 -16.51 1.38
N LYS A 76 -22.14 -17.79 1.80
CA LYS A 76 -21.01 -18.44 2.49
C LYS A 76 -19.72 -18.34 1.67
N MET A 77 -19.79 -18.54 0.34
CA MET A 77 -18.63 -18.37 -0.54
C MET A 77 -18.07 -16.94 -0.56
N TYR A 78 -18.94 -15.92 -0.62
CA TYR A 78 -18.51 -14.53 -0.57
C TYR A 78 -17.92 -14.14 0.80
N ASP A 79 -18.59 -14.54 1.88
CA ASP A 79 -18.11 -14.29 3.26
C ASP A 79 -16.75 -14.96 3.47
N GLN A 80 -16.56 -16.15 2.93
CA GLN A 80 -15.31 -16.90 3.03
C GLN A 80 -14.19 -16.33 2.12
N TYR A 81 -14.53 -15.77 0.95
CA TYR A 81 -13.58 -15.00 0.13
C TYR A 81 -13.02 -13.82 0.93
N LYS A 82 -13.88 -13.05 1.60
CA LYS A 82 -13.47 -11.94 2.47
C LYS A 82 -12.58 -12.44 3.61
N LYS A 83 -13.06 -13.47 4.33
CA LYS A 83 -12.34 -14.07 5.46
C LYS A 83 -10.95 -14.57 5.09
N THR A 84 -10.77 -15.10 3.88
CA THR A 84 -9.47 -15.59 3.39
C THR A 84 -8.40 -14.49 3.40
N PHE A 85 -8.74 -13.26 3.02
CA PHE A 85 -7.80 -12.14 3.11
C PHE A 85 -7.56 -11.73 4.57
N GLU A 86 -8.61 -11.66 5.39
CA GLU A 86 -8.51 -11.30 6.80
C GLU A 86 -7.62 -12.28 7.58
N ASP A 87 -7.78 -13.58 7.33
CA ASP A 87 -7.00 -14.66 7.93
C ASP A 87 -5.53 -14.58 7.48
N TYR A 88 -5.27 -14.36 6.19
CA TYR A 88 -3.91 -14.19 5.67
C TYR A 88 -3.23 -12.95 6.26
N ILE A 89 -3.93 -11.82 6.32
CA ILE A 89 -3.40 -10.59 6.90
C ILE A 89 -3.06 -10.80 8.38
N SER A 90 -3.98 -11.39 9.14
CA SER A 90 -3.83 -11.58 10.59
C SER A 90 -2.75 -12.60 10.93
N SER A 91 -2.58 -13.65 10.14
CA SER A 91 -1.66 -14.76 10.43
C SER A 91 -0.27 -14.61 9.81
N LYS A 92 -0.13 -13.89 8.70
CA LYS A 92 1.13 -13.76 7.96
C LYS A 92 1.61 -12.31 7.87
N VAL A 93 0.76 -11.40 7.40
CA VAL A 93 1.17 -10.02 7.10
C VAL A 93 1.47 -9.25 8.39
N LEU A 94 0.50 -9.06 9.29
CA LEU A 94 0.69 -8.28 10.50
C LEU A 94 1.82 -8.80 11.40
N PRO A 95 1.94 -10.12 11.68
CA PRO A 95 3.06 -10.63 12.47
C PRO A 95 4.43 -10.37 11.82
N SER A 96 4.51 -10.33 10.49
CA SER A 96 5.76 -10.04 9.78
C SER A 96 6.15 -8.56 9.77
N LEU A 97 5.21 -7.66 10.09
CA LEU A 97 5.43 -6.21 10.14
C LEU A 97 5.72 -5.71 11.56
N ARG A 98 5.09 -6.33 12.58
CA ARG A 98 5.23 -5.94 13.98
C ARG A 98 6.67 -6.07 14.48
N GLY A 99 7.11 -5.09 15.29
CA GLY A 99 8.40 -5.13 15.99
C GLY A 99 9.64 -4.98 15.10
N LYS A 100 9.49 -4.58 13.83
CA LYS A 100 10.60 -4.31 12.92
C LYS A 100 11.05 -2.85 13.01
N GLY A 101 12.36 -2.63 12.87
CA GLY A 101 12.92 -1.29 12.69
C GLY A 101 12.60 -0.72 11.30
N GLU A 102 12.77 0.59 11.12
CA GLU A 102 12.32 1.38 9.96
C GLU A 102 12.53 0.72 8.58
N VAL A 103 13.77 0.48 8.16
CA VAL A 103 14.08 -0.06 6.81
C VAL A 103 13.54 -1.48 6.63
N ASN A 104 13.60 -2.29 7.70
CA ASN A 104 13.10 -3.67 7.67
C ASN A 104 11.56 -3.68 7.59
N LEU A 105 10.89 -2.75 8.26
CA LEU A 105 9.43 -2.57 8.18
C LEU A 105 9.00 -2.25 6.76
N LEU A 106 9.64 -1.25 6.12
CA LEU A 106 9.32 -0.87 4.75
C LEU A 106 9.58 -2.02 3.76
N THR A 107 10.71 -2.72 3.93
CA THR A 107 11.08 -3.84 3.05
C THR A 107 10.02 -4.94 3.09
N GLU A 108 9.53 -5.23 4.29
CA GLU A 108 8.56 -6.27 4.55
C GLU A 108 7.14 -5.88 4.16
N LEU A 109 6.81 -4.58 4.29
CA LEU A 109 5.59 -4.02 3.74
C LEU A 109 5.55 -4.18 2.23
N LEU A 110 6.63 -3.83 1.53
CA LEU A 110 6.69 -3.98 0.08
C LEU A 110 6.58 -5.43 -0.38
N ARG A 111 7.28 -6.34 0.32
CA ARG A 111 7.20 -7.79 0.07
C ARG A 111 5.78 -8.30 0.27
N SER A 112 5.18 -7.97 1.42
CA SER A 112 3.82 -8.38 1.78
C SER A 112 2.78 -7.83 0.81
N TRP A 113 2.93 -6.57 0.38
CA TRP A 113 2.06 -5.95 -0.62
C TRP A 113 2.14 -6.65 -1.97
N ARG A 114 3.35 -6.99 -2.46
CA ARG A 114 3.53 -7.74 -3.71
C ARG A 114 2.87 -9.13 -3.63
N ASN A 115 3.04 -9.84 -2.51
CA ASN A 115 2.38 -11.13 -2.28
C ASN A 115 0.86 -10.97 -2.25
N TYR A 116 0.37 -9.96 -1.55
CA TYR A 116 -1.05 -9.65 -1.45
C TYR A 116 -1.67 -9.34 -2.82
N LYS A 117 -1.01 -8.54 -3.67
CA LYS A 117 -1.47 -8.26 -5.03
C LYS A 117 -1.58 -9.53 -5.89
N ALA A 118 -0.61 -10.41 -5.77
CA ALA A 118 -0.65 -11.70 -6.46
C ALA A 118 -1.82 -12.56 -5.97
N MET A 119 -2.00 -12.65 -4.65
CA MET A 119 -3.12 -13.36 -4.02
C MET A 119 -4.47 -12.80 -4.48
N LYS A 120 -4.63 -11.47 -4.44
CA LYS A 120 -5.82 -10.75 -4.94
C LYS A 120 -6.13 -11.12 -6.39
N CYS A 121 -5.11 -11.10 -7.26
CA CYS A 121 -5.26 -11.42 -8.67
C CYS A 121 -5.76 -12.86 -8.88
N TRP A 122 -5.18 -13.84 -8.19
CA TRP A 122 -5.56 -15.25 -8.34
C TRP A 122 -6.92 -15.56 -7.71
N LEU A 123 -7.19 -15.07 -6.50
CA LEU A 123 -8.49 -15.27 -5.87
C LEU A 123 -9.60 -14.59 -6.68
N SER A 124 -9.39 -13.40 -7.24
CA SER A 124 -10.39 -12.76 -8.10
C SER A 124 -10.75 -13.60 -9.33
N ARG A 125 -9.79 -14.37 -9.87
CA ARG A 125 -10.03 -15.30 -10.99
C ARG A 125 -10.80 -16.53 -10.55
N PHE A 126 -10.43 -17.16 -9.43
CA PHE A 126 -11.15 -18.31 -8.90
C PHE A 126 -12.61 -17.94 -8.58
N PHE A 127 -12.81 -16.79 -7.91
CA PHE A 127 -14.12 -16.33 -7.47
C PHE A 127 -14.86 -15.47 -8.49
N TYR A 128 -14.40 -15.41 -9.75
CA TYR A 128 -14.99 -14.57 -10.82
C TYR A 128 -16.49 -14.83 -11.02
N TYR A 129 -16.97 -16.04 -10.73
CA TYR A 129 -18.40 -16.34 -10.74
C TYR A 129 -19.22 -15.42 -9.80
N LEU A 130 -18.69 -15.09 -8.61
CA LEU A 130 -19.36 -14.20 -7.66
C LEU A 130 -19.53 -12.79 -8.22
N SER A 131 -18.54 -12.28 -8.97
CA SER A 131 -18.59 -10.92 -9.51
C SER A 131 -19.60 -10.76 -10.64
N ILE A 132 -19.83 -11.80 -11.45
CA ILE A 132 -20.82 -11.71 -12.54
C ILE A 132 -22.25 -11.87 -12.01
N TYR A 133 -22.49 -12.80 -11.09
CA TYR A 133 -23.86 -13.24 -10.79
C TYR A 133 -24.38 -12.86 -9.41
N TYR A 134 -23.54 -12.94 -8.37
CA TYR A 134 -23.99 -12.75 -6.99
C TYR A 134 -23.91 -11.29 -6.54
N ILE A 135 -22.74 -10.68 -6.72
CA ILE A 135 -22.44 -9.33 -6.24
C ILE A 135 -23.41 -8.28 -6.83
N PRO A 136 -23.67 -8.23 -8.15
CA PRO A 136 -24.61 -7.26 -8.72
C PRO A 136 -26.04 -7.46 -8.22
N SER A 137 -26.46 -8.72 -8.03
CA SER A 137 -27.82 -9.05 -7.57
C SER A 137 -28.11 -8.63 -6.13
N ARG A 138 -27.06 -8.36 -5.33
CA ARG A 138 -27.15 -8.01 -3.92
C ARG A 138 -26.65 -6.60 -3.59
N GLY A 139 -26.10 -5.88 -4.57
CA GLY A 139 -25.49 -4.56 -4.34
C GLY A 139 -24.31 -4.63 -3.36
N LEU A 140 -23.55 -5.73 -3.37
CA LEU A 140 -22.39 -5.91 -2.50
C LEU A 140 -21.15 -5.22 -3.10
N PRO A 141 -20.12 -4.91 -2.28
CA PRO A 141 -18.83 -4.50 -2.81
C PRO A 141 -18.25 -5.56 -3.75
N SER A 142 -17.62 -5.10 -4.83
CA SER A 142 -16.90 -5.94 -5.78
C SER A 142 -15.79 -6.75 -5.09
N LEU A 143 -15.33 -7.81 -5.76
CA LEU A 143 -14.19 -8.61 -5.27
C LEU A 143 -12.93 -7.75 -5.06
N GLU A 144 -12.76 -6.75 -5.93
CA GLU A 144 -11.69 -5.76 -5.87
C GLU A 144 -11.84 -4.84 -4.65
N GLU A 145 -12.98 -4.18 -4.48
CA GLU A 145 -13.25 -3.32 -3.31
C GLU A 145 -13.14 -4.09 -2.00
N THR A 146 -13.63 -5.34 -1.95
CA THR A 146 -13.59 -6.20 -0.77
C THR A 146 -12.15 -6.56 -0.38
N SER A 147 -11.34 -6.99 -1.35
CA SER A 147 -9.94 -7.34 -1.11
C SER A 147 -9.09 -6.11 -0.77
N ASN A 148 -9.32 -4.98 -1.43
CA ASN A 148 -8.65 -3.72 -1.12
C ASN A 148 -8.97 -3.27 0.32
N SER A 149 -10.26 -3.22 0.67
CA SER A 149 -10.72 -2.80 1.99
C SER A 149 -10.14 -3.65 3.13
N ALA A 150 -9.95 -4.96 2.92
CA ALA A 150 -9.38 -5.85 3.93
C ALA A 150 -7.92 -5.47 4.26
N PHE A 151 -7.07 -5.24 3.26
CA PHE A 151 -5.68 -4.84 3.50
C PHE A 151 -5.60 -3.48 4.19
N TYR A 152 -6.42 -2.53 3.75
CA TYR A 152 -6.33 -1.14 4.22
C TYR A 152 -6.79 -1.01 5.67
N ASN A 153 -7.95 -1.55 5.99
CA ASN A 153 -8.51 -1.42 7.33
C ASN A 153 -7.75 -2.25 8.38
N LEU A 154 -7.09 -3.34 7.97
CA LEU A 154 -6.38 -4.20 8.92
C LEU A 154 -4.88 -3.88 9.02
N VAL A 155 -4.23 -3.54 7.90
CA VAL A 155 -2.79 -3.28 7.89
C VAL A 155 -2.50 -1.81 8.13
N PHE A 156 -2.98 -0.93 7.25
CA PHE A 156 -2.61 0.49 7.29
C PHE A 156 -3.13 1.20 8.53
N ASP A 157 -4.33 0.87 9.01
CA ASP A 157 -4.82 1.45 10.27
C ASP A 157 -3.90 1.12 11.47
N GLU A 158 -3.18 -0.01 11.45
CA GLU A 158 -2.25 -0.41 12.52
C GLU A 158 -0.83 0.16 12.34
N ILE A 159 -0.29 0.13 11.12
CA ILE A 159 1.15 0.40 10.90
C ILE A 159 1.46 1.75 10.24
N LYS A 160 0.46 2.51 9.78
CA LYS A 160 0.69 3.74 8.99
C LYS A 160 1.64 4.73 9.66
N ASP A 161 1.54 4.93 10.96
CA ASP A 161 2.33 5.96 11.65
C ASP A 161 3.81 5.55 11.64
N HIS A 162 4.10 4.28 11.93
CA HIS A 162 5.45 3.73 11.85
C HIS A 162 6.03 3.74 10.42
N VAL A 163 5.19 3.51 9.40
CA VAL A 163 5.60 3.59 8.00
C VAL A 163 5.89 5.03 7.61
N ASN A 164 5.05 5.98 8.02
CA ASN A 164 5.25 7.40 7.78
C ASN A 164 6.57 7.87 8.42
N ASP A 165 6.82 7.50 9.68
CA ASP A 165 8.06 7.81 10.40
C ASP A 165 9.29 7.26 9.67
N ALA A 166 9.22 6.01 9.21
CA ALA A 166 10.30 5.38 8.45
C ALA A 166 10.56 6.08 7.10
N ILE A 167 9.50 6.46 6.37
CA ILE A 167 9.60 7.23 5.12
C ILE A 167 10.26 8.59 5.38
N ILE A 168 9.78 9.32 6.39
CA ILE A 168 10.31 10.64 6.78
C ILE A 168 11.78 10.52 7.20
N SER A 169 12.14 9.50 7.98
CA SER A 169 13.51 9.20 8.37
C SER A 169 14.42 9.00 7.16
N MET A 170 13.99 8.21 6.16
CA MET A 170 14.74 8.04 4.90
C MET A 170 14.93 9.36 4.15
N ILE A 171 13.89 10.18 4.05
CA ILE A 171 13.98 11.50 3.39
C ILE A 171 14.95 12.42 4.14
N ASN A 172 14.92 12.42 5.48
CA ASN A 172 15.81 13.23 6.29
C ASN A 172 17.27 12.79 6.19
N LYS A 173 17.56 11.49 6.15
CA LYS A 173 18.90 10.96 5.87
C LYS A 173 19.44 11.46 4.54
N GLU A 174 18.61 11.46 3.51
CA GLU A 174 18.98 12.03 2.21
C GLU A 174 19.18 13.56 2.27
N ARG A 175 18.42 14.29 3.09
CA ARG A 175 18.65 15.72 3.35
C ARG A 175 19.97 16.00 4.04
N GLU A 176 20.46 15.06 4.82
CA GLU A 176 21.75 15.13 5.50
C GLU A 176 22.93 14.66 4.63
N GLY A 177 22.64 14.21 3.41
CA GLY A 177 23.64 13.81 2.41
C GLY A 177 23.93 12.31 2.37
N GLU A 178 23.17 11.49 3.11
CA GLU A 178 23.26 10.04 2.99
C GLU A 178 22.67 9.56 1.65
N GLN A 179 23.25 8.49 1.09
CA GLN A 179 22.68 7.85 -0.08
C GLN A 179 21.52 6.94 0.35
N ILE A 180 20.37 7.14 -0.28
CA ILE A 180 19.18 6.31 -0.08
C ILE A 180 18.81 5.60 -1.38
N ASP A 181 18.08 4.49 -1.24
CA ASP A 181 17.45 3.84 -2.38
C ASP A 181 16.15 4.59 -2.76
N ARG A 182 16.28 5.55 -3.69
CA ARG A 182 15.14 6.33 -4.22
C ARG A 182 14.12 5.47 -4.95
N VAL A 183 14.54 4.37 -5.58
CA VAL A 183 13.65 3.46 -6.29
C VAL A 183 12.77 2.75 -5.28
N PHE A 184 13.37 2.21 -4.22
CA PHE A 184 12.65 1.58 -3.13
C PHE A 184 11.68 2.55 -2.45
N LEU A 185 12.10 3.78 -2.14
CA LEU A 185 11.22 4.79 -1.55
C LEU A 185 10.00 5.08 -2.45
N LYS A 186 10.23 5.20 -3.77
CA LYS A 186 9.16 5.36 -4.75
C LYS A 186 8.22 4.16 -4.78
N GLU A 187 8.73 2.94 -4.73
CA GLU A 187 7.90 1.73 -4.69
C GLU A 187 6.99 1.68 -3.45
N ILE A 188 7.45 2.20 -2.30
CA ILE A 188 6.63 2.32 -1.09
C ILE A 188 5.55 3.39 -1.25
N LEU A 189 5.91 4.57 -1.77
CA LEU A 189 4.95 5.66 -2.00
C LEU A 189 3.88 5.26 -3.04
N ASP A 190 4.25 4.45 -4.04
CA ASP A 190 3.33 3.87 -5.01
C ASP A 190 2.26 3.00 -4.34
N ILE A 191 2.55 2.39 -3.19
CA ILE A 191 1.53 1.70 -2.39
C ILE A 191 0.46 2.70 -1.96
N TYR A 192 0.82 3.83 -1.34
CA TYR A 192 -0.17 4.84 -0.91
C TYR A 192 -1.03 5.36 -2.06
N GLU A 193 -0.46 5.54 -3.26
CA GLU A 193 -1.21 5.93 -4.45
C GLU A 193 -2.16 4.84 -4.95
N GLU A 194 -1.71 3.58 -5.00
CA GLU A 194 -2.56 2.43 -5.37
C GLU A 194 -3.73 2.30 -4.41
N ILE A 195 -3.49 2.53 -3.12
CA ILE A 195 -4.50 2.46 -2.06
C ILE A 195 -5.50 3.61 -2.13
N GLY A 196 -5.03 4.83 -2.36
CA GLY A 196 -5.86 6.03 -2.41
C GLY A 196 -6.88 6.05 -3.55
N LYS A 197 -6.68 5.26 -4.61
CA LYS A 197 -7.62 5.16 -5.74
C LYS A 197 -8.89 4.38 -5.39
N ASP A 198 -8.76 3.37 -4.53
CA ASP A 198 -9.81 2.37 -4.31
C ASP A 198 -10.47 2.47 -2.92
N SER A 199 -9.97 3.37 -2.06
CA SER A 199 -10.46 3.50 -0.69
C SER A 199 -11.12 4.86 -0.45
N SER A 200 -12.20 4.86 0.35
CA SER A 200 -12.82 6.10 0.83
C SER A 200 -11.90 6.92 1.76
N LYS A 201 -10.79 6.33 2.22
CA LYS A 201 -9.80 6.98 3.08
C LYS A 201 -8.66 7.53 2.21
N TYR A 202 -8.41 8.82 2.29
CA TYR A 202 -7.39 9.50 1.48
C TYR A 202 -5.98 9.31 2.07
N TYR A 203 -5.52 8.05 2.19
CA TYR A 203 -4.19 7.74 2.76
C TYR A 203 -3.05 8.46 2.03
N GLY A 204 -3.21 8.73 0.73
CA GLY A 204 -2.27 9.58 -0.03
C GLY A 204 -2.18 11.00 0.52
N GLU A 205 -3.31 11.61 0.88
CA GLU A 205 -3.31 12.95 1.49
C GLU A 205 -2.70 12.94 2.89
N ASP A 206 -2.88 11.86 3.65
CA ASP A 206 -2.30 11.70 4.99
C ASP A 206 -0.77 11.66 4.95
N ILE A 207 -0.16 10.85 4.07
CA ILE A 207 1.30 10.80 3.93
C ILE A 207 1.86 12.09 3.34
N GLU A 208 1.18 12.69 2.36
CA GLU A 208 1.60 13.98 1.81
C GLU A 208 1.63 15.06 2.88
N LYS A 209 0.60 15.11 3.73
CA LYS A 209 0.55 16.03 4.87
C LYS A 209 1.69 15.75 5.85
N ALA A 210 1.93 14.50 6.21
CA ALA A 210 3.03 14.12 7.10
C ALA A 210 4.40 14.53 6.54
N ILE A 211 4.64 14.35 5.24
CA ILE A 211 5.86 14.78 4.56
C ILE A 211 6.00 16.31 4.62
N ILE A 212 4.93 17.07 4.34
CA ILE A 212 4.96 18.54 4.39
C ILE A 212 5.29 19.03 5.80
N GLU A 213 4.62 18.49 6.83
CA GLU A 213 4.85 18.87 8.24
C GLU A 213 6.27 18.52 8.71
N ALA A 214 6.77 17.33 8.35
CA ALA A 214 8.14 16.92 8.64
C ALA A 214 9.17 17.79 7.91
N THR A 215 8.86 18.22 6.68
CA THR A 215 9.72 19.14 5.92
C THR A 215 9.81 20.50 6.60
N GLY A 216 8.67 21.06 7.02
CA GLY A 216 8.64 22.30 7.78
C GLY A 216 9.48 22.19 9.05
N THR A 217 9.29 21.13 9.83
CA THR A 217 10.05 20.89 11.07
C THR A 217 11.56 20.81 10.82
N PHE A 218 11.99 20.09 9.78
CA PHE A 218 13.39 19.95 9.41
C PHE A 218 14.02 21.32 9.05
N TYR A 219 13.37 22.09 8.18
CA TYR A 219 13.90 23.37 7.74
C TYR A 219 13.80 24.47 8.79
N SER A 220 12.80 24.43 9.66
CA SER A 220 12.71 25.32 10.83
C SER A 220 13.93 25.14 11.75
N GLY A 221 14.33 23.89 12.02
CA GLY A 221 15.55 23.58 12.77
C GLY A 221 16.83 24.07 12.07
N LYS A 222 16.93 23.89 10.75
CA LYS A 222 18.07 24.42 9.96
C LYS A 222 18.10 25.96 9.98
N ALA A 223 16.96 26.61 9.81
CA ALA A 223 16.83 28.07 9.82
C ALA A 223 17.34 28.67 11.12
N LEU A 224 16.93 28.12 12.27
CA LEU A 224 17.36 28.59 13.59
C LEU A 224 18.87 28.45 13.79
N ASN A 225 19.47 27.38 13.28
CA ASN A 225 20.93 27.19 13.33
C ASN A 225 21.64 28.19 12.41
N TRP A 226 21.16 28.33 11.17
CA TRP A 226 21.80 29.18 10.16
C TRP A 226 21.70 30.66 10.50
N ILE A 227 20.57 31.13 11.01
CA ILE A 227 20.36 32.54 11.28
C ILE A 227 21.25 33.07 12.41
N SER A 228 21.69 32.21 13.33
CA SER A 228 22.63 32.57 14.39
C SER A 228 24.09 32.48 13.97
N ASN A 229 24.41 31.74 12.90
CA ASN A 229 25.79 31.36 12.58
C ASN A 229 26.29 31.85 11.20
N LEU A 230 25.39 32.31 10.31
CA LEU A 230 25.74 32.72 8.95
C LEU A 230 25.53 34.22 8.72
N SER A 231 26.26 34.76 7.75
CA SER A 231 25.97 36.10 7.21
C SER A 231 24.67 36.10 6.41
N TYR A 232 24.08 37.28 6.17
CA TYR A 232 22.87 37.39 5.34
C TYR A 232 23.08 36.77 3.94
N VAL A 233 24.23 37.02 3.31
CA VAL A 233 24.53 36.50 1.97
C VAL A 233 24.66 34.98 1.98
N ASP A 234 25.39 34.42 2.94
CA ASP A 234 25.57 32.97 3.07
C ASP A 234 24.26 32.25 3.39
N TYR A 235 23.41 32.88 4.22
CA TYR A 235 22.07 32.38 4.51
C TYR A 235 21.23 32.30 3.23
N MET A 236 21.17 33.37 2.44
CA MET A 236 20.39 33.39 1.21
C MET A 236 20.90 32.38 0.17
N LEU A 237 22.22 32.19 0.05
CA LEU A 237 22.81 31.15 -0.79
C LEU A 237 22.38 29.74 -0.33
N LYS A 238 22.36 29.50 0.99
CA LYS A 238 21.89 28.22 1.55
C LYS A 238 20.41 27.97 1.29
N VAL A 239 19.57 29.00 1.38
CA VAL A 239 18.14 28.92 1.06
C VAL A 239 17.92 28.53 -0.40
N GLU A 240 18.64 29.16 -1.33
CA GLU A 240 18.54 28.85 -2.76
C GLU A 240 18.99 27.41 -3.05
N GLU A 241 20.16 27.02 -2.52
CA GLU A 241 20.72 25.68 -2.66
C GLU A 241 19.74 24.61 -2.17
N CYS A 242 19.24 24.74 -0.92
CA CYS A 242 18.40 23.72 -0.33
C CYS A 242 17.01 23.65 -0.98
N SER A 243 16.47 24.80 -1.43
CA SER A 243 15.19 24.83 -2.13
C SER A 243 15.27 24.12 -3.48
N GLN A 244 16.38 24.29 -4.21
CA GLN A 244 16.58 23.58 -5.47
C GLN A 244 16.83 22.08 -5.25
N GLN A 245 17.60 21.71 -4.22
CA GLN A 245 17.82 20.31 -3.86
C GLN A 245 16.51 19.62 -3.48
N GLU A 246 15.68 20.27 -2.66
CA GLU A 246 14.39 19.71 -2.23
C GLU A 246 13.42 19.54 -3.40
N LYS A 247 13.36 20.52 -4.31
CA LYS A 247 12.57 20.43 -5.55
C LYS A 247 13.00 19.24 -6.42
N ASN A 248 14.30 19.01 -6.55
CA ASN A 248 14.84 17.88 -7.31
C ASN A 248 14.52 16.55 -6.61
N ARG A 249 14.80 16.46 -5.31
CA ARG A 249 14.57 15.27 -4.47
C ARG A 249 13.12 14.79 -4.57
N ILE A 250 12.18 15.70 -4.36
CA ILE A 250 10.75 15.41 -4.39
C ILE A 250 10.27 15.01 -5.79
N SER A 251 10.90 15.56 -6.82
CA SER A 251 10.54 15.23 -8.20
C SER A 251 10.86 13.78 -8.57
N ASP A 252 11.83 13.16 -7.89
CA ASP A 252 12.27 11.79 -8.19
C ASP A 252 11.28 10.73 -7.68
N TYR A 253 10.65 10.94 -6.51
CA TYR A 253 9.80 9.93 -5.88
C TYR A 253 8.34 10.35 -5.62
N LEU A 254 7.98 11.64 -5.50
CA LEU A 254 6.56 12.05 -5.46
C LEU A 254 6.04 12.30 -6.88
N LYS A 255 4.85 11.78 -7.23
CA LYS A 255 4.29 11.97 -8.58
C LYS A 255 3.33 13.17 -8.68
N GLY A 256 2.64 13.55 -7.60
CA GLY A 256 1.65 14.62 -7.60
C GLY A 256 2.25 16.03 -7.63
N LEU A 257 2.01 16.80 -8.71
CA LEU A 257 2.49 18.19 -8.87
C LEU A 257 2.09 19.09 -7.69
N ARG A 258 0.86 18.97 -7.21
CA ARG A 258 0.33 19.76 -6.09
C ARG A 258 1.12 19.53 -4.80
N SER A 259 1.52 18.30 -4.53
CA SER A 259 2.31 17.94 -3.36
C SER A 259 3.73 18.50 -3.47
N LYS A 260 4.31 18.52 -4.68
CA LYS A 260 5.63 19.15 -4.92
C LYS A 260 5.61 20.65 -4.62
N GLU A 261 4.58 21.33 -5.10
CA GLU A 261 4.41 22.77 -4.85
C GLU A 261 4.25 23.05 -3.35
N ARG A 262 3.41 22.29 -2.65
CA ARG A 262 3.18 22.50 -1.22
C ARG A 262 4.42 22.25 -0.36
N VAL A 263 5.24 21.26 -0.70
CA VAL A 263 6.49 21.04 0.04
C VAL A 263 7.49 22.17 -0.26
N PHE A 264 7.57 22.64 -1.50
CA PHE A 264 8.38 23.81 -1.85
C PHE A 264 7.93 25.07 -1.08
N GLU A 265 6.63 25.32 -1.01
CA GLU A 265 6.04 26.40 -0.23
C GLU A 265 6.39 26.28 1.26
N ALA A 266 6.34 25.07 1.83
CA ALA A 266 6.72 24.83 3.23
C ALA A 266 8.19 25.18 3.50
N VAL A 267 9.10 24.83 2.59
CA VAL A 267 10.53 25.17 2.69
C VAL A 267 10.73 26.69 2.67
N GLN A 268 10.10 27.37 1.70
CA GLN A 268 10.19 28.83 1.57
C GLN A 268 9.58 29.55 2.77
N HIS A 269 8.45 29.04 3.27
CA HIS A 269 7.79 29.58 4.45
C HIS A 269 8.70 29.56 5.67
N GLU A 270 9.29 28.40 5.99
CA GLU A 270 10.14 28.25 7.18
C GLU A 270 11.48 29.01 7.08
N LEU A 271 12.08 29.05 5.89
CA LEU A 271 13.39 29.67 5.69
C LEU A 271 13.32 31.19 5.52
N LEU A 272 12.23 31.74 4.96
CA LEU A 272 12.11 33.16 4.66
C LEU A 272 11.03 33.83 5.52
N ASN A 273 9.80 33.36 5.45
CA ASN A 273 8.67 34.06 6.07
C ASN A 273 8.74 34.03 7.60
N VAL A 274 9.03 32.86 8.17
CA VAL A 274 9.17 32.70 9.63
C VAL A 274 10.37 33.47 10.17
N GLN A 275 11.44 33.59 9.38
CA GLN A 275 12.65 34.30 9.78
C GLN A 275 12.70 35.77 9.35
N ALA A 276 11.64 36.31 8.74
CA ALA A 276 11.65 37.62 8.06
C ALA A 276 12.22 38.76 8.92
N SER A 277 11.71 38.94 10.15
CA SER A 277 12.18 40.02 11.04
C SER A 277 13.66 39.89 11.40
N LYS A 278 14.14 38.67 11.65
CA LYS A 278 15.57 38.42 11.96
C LYS A 278 16.45 38.61 10.73
N LEU A 279 15.96 38.27 9.55
CA LEU A 279 16.68 38.50 8.29
C LEU A 279 16.83 39.99 7.99
N GLU A 280 15.82 40.81 8.31
CA GLU A 280 15.92 42.27 8.21
C GLU A 280 17.00 42.82 9.16
N GLU A 281 17.03 42.38 10.41
CA GLU A 281 18.07 42.75 11.38
C GLU A 281 19.47 42.36 10.90
N LEU A 282 19.63 41.11 10.43
CA LEU A 282 20.89 40.62 9.86
C LEU A 282 21.34 41.42 8.64
N LYS A 283 20.41 41.80 7.77
CA LYS A 283 20.69 42.61 6.57
C LYS A 283 21.16 44.01 6.95
N LEU A 284 20.56 44.62 7.97
CA LEU A 284 20.97 45.94 8.46
C LEU A 284 22.35 45.89 9.12
N LEU A 285 22.62 44.85 9.91
CA LEU A 285 23.92 44.64 10.57
C LEU A 285 25.06 44.45 9.55
N HIS A 286 24.84 43.71 8.48
CA HIS A 286 25.86 43.49 7.44
C HIS A 286 25.93 44.63 6.41
N GLY A 287 24.84 45.35 6.19
CA GLY A 287 24.79 46.54 5.32
C GLY A 287 25.45 47.77 5.92
N ALA A 288 25.65 47.82 7.24
CA ALA A 288 26.33 48.92 7.93
C ALA A 288 27.87 48.80 7.94
N VAL A 289 28.44 47.73 7.34
CA VAL A 289 29.88 47.43 7.33
C VAL A 289 30.52 47.64 5.94
N ALA A 290 29.75 48.10 4.95
CA ALA A 290 30.22 48.46 3.61
C ALA A 290 30.25 49.99 3.40
#